data_AF-A0A7D5A9M6-F1
#
_entry.id   AF-A0A7D5A9M6-F1
#
_cell.length_a   1.000
_cell.length_b   1.000
_cell.length_c   1.000
_cell.angle_alpha   90.00
_cell.angle_beta   90.00
_cell.angle_gamma   90.00
#
_symmetry.space_group_name_H-M   'P 1'
#
loop_
_entity.id
_entity.type
_entity.pdbx_description
1 polymer ?
#
loop_
_entity_poly.entity_id
_entity_poly.type
_entity_poly.pdbx_seq_one_letter_code
_entity_poly.pdbx_strand_id
1 'polypeptide(L)'
;NGIRSLLSGCNKLRRFALYLRPGGLTDVGLTYIGQHSQNIRWMLLGYLGESDSGLLGFSRGCPSLQKLEVRGCCFSENALAMAVLQLRSLRYLWVQGYRGSKTGFDLLTMARPFWNIEIIPPRKVNCGDGREMEHPAHILAYYSLAGPRTDFPPSVIPLASITQ
;
A
#
# COMPACT_ATOMS: atom_id res chain seq x y z
N ASN A 1 21.81 2.02 -7.98
CA ASN A 1 21.70 3.36 -8.60
C ASN A 1 20.77 3.46 -9.82
N GLY A 2 20.45 2.37 -10.54
CA GLY A 2 19.60 2.46 -11.75
C GLY A 2 18.25 3.16 -11.55
N ILE A 3 17.50 2.83 -10.48
CA ILE A 3 16.20 3.46 -10.20
C ILE A 3 16.30 4.97 -9.97
N ARG A 4 17.37 5.40 -9.29
CA ARG A 4 17.63 6.82 -9.01
C ARG A 4 17.89 7.57 -10.31
N SER A 5 18.72 7.03 -11.19
CA SER A 5 19.01 7.64 -12.49
C SER A 5 17.76 7.72 -13.36
N LEU A 6 16.97 6.65 -13.41
CA LEU A 6 15.71 6.60 -14.17
C LEU A 6 14.74 7.70 -13.72
N LEU A 7 14.43 7.76 -12.42
CA LEU A 7 13.44 8.71 -11.89
C LEU A 7 13.95 10.15 -11.89
N SER A 8 15.25 10.36 -11.75
CA SER A 8 15.86 11.70 -11.88
C SER A 8 15.82 12.22 -13.32
N GLY A 9 16.05 11.34 -14.31
CA GLY A 9 16.05 11.73 -15.72
C GLY A 9 14.64 11.86 -16.32
N CYS A 10 13.72 10.97 -15.94
CA CYS A 10 12.37 10.91 -16.49
C CYS A 10 11.38 11.81 -15.72
N ASN A 11 11.65 13.12 -15.67
CA ASN A 11 10.87 14.09 -14.90
C ASN A 11 9.41 14.29 -15.37
N LYS A 12 9.03 13.79 -16.55
CA LYS A 12 7.65 13.82 -17.08
C LYS A 12 6.79 12.64 -16.64
N LEU A 13 7.35 11.63 -15.96
CA LEU A 13 6.60 10.46 -15.53
C LEU A 13 5.47 10.84 -14.57
N ARG A 14 4.29 10.29 -14.84
CA ARG A 14 3.08 10.43 -14.00
C ARG A 14 2.58 9.11 -13.42
N ARG A 15 3.04 8.00 -14.00
CA ARG A 15 2.64 6.63 -13.66
C ARG A 15 3.90 5.78 -13.66
N PHE A 16 4.09 5.00 -12.61
CA PHE A 16 5.28 4.18 -12.45
C PHE A 16 4.93 2.85 -11.80
N ALA A 17 5.40 1.75 -12.36
CA ALA A 17 5.20 0.43 -11.79
C ALA A 17 6.55 -0.29 -11.72
N LEU A 18 6.84 -0.90 -10.58
CA LEU A 18 8.03 -1.70 -10.38
C LEU A 18 7.67 -2.92 -9.54
N TYR A 19 7.85 -4.09 -10.13
CA TYR A 19 7.56 -5.37 -9.51
C TYR A 19 8.79 -6.26 -9.66
N LEU A 20 9.41 -6.63 -8.55
CA LEU A 20 10.65 -7.39 -8.53
C LEU A 20 10.47 -8.72 -7.79
N ARG A 21 11.58 -9.39 -7.52
CA ARG A 21 11.68 -10.47 -6.53
C ARG A 21 12.24 -9.92 -5.22
N PRO A 22 12.03 -10.60 -4.07
CA PRO A 22 12.69 -10.24 -2.82
C PRO A 22 14.21 -10.05 -3.00
N GLY A 23 14.76 -9.01 -2.38
CA GLY A 23 16.17 -8.60 -2.55
C GLY A 23 16.45 -7.77 -3.81
N GLY A 24 15.45 -7.51 -4.66
CA GLY A 24 15.62 -6.71 -5.87
C GLY A 24 15.77 -5.20 -5.64
N LEU A 25 15.33 -4.69 -4.49
CA LEU A 25 15.48 -3.29 -4.11
C LEU A 25 15.58 -3.13 -2.59
N THR A 26 16.65 -2.48 -2.14
CA THR A 26 16.88 -2.18 -0.72
C THR A 26 16.03 -1.01 -0.22
N ASP A 27 15.99 -0.78 1.10
CA ASP A 27 15.31 0.37 1.71
C ASP A 27 15.84 1.72 1.19
N VAL A 28 17.15 1.79 0.91
CA VAL A 28 17.78 2.98 0.30
C VAL A 28 17.26 3.19 -1.13
N GLY A 29 17.15 2.10 -1.91
CA GLY A 29 16.58 2.15 -3.25
C GLY A 29 15.12 2.61 -3.26
N LEU A 30 14.33 2.13 -2.30
CA LEU A 30 12.94 2.54 -2.11
C LEU A 30 12.82 4.02 -1.70
N THR A 31 13.73 4.51 -0.86
CA THR A 31 13.81 5.94 -0.50
C THR A 31 14.11 6.81 -1.73
N TYR A 32 14.98 6.36 -2.64
CA TYR A 32 15.21 7.07 -3.91
C TYR A 32 13.95 7.16 -4.76
N ILE A 33 13.09 6.13 -4.77
CA ILE A 33 11.79 6.23 -5.45
C ILE A 33 10.99 7.39 -4.85
N GLY A 34 10.91 7.46 -3.52
CA GLY A 34 10.30 8.59 -2.82
C GLY A 34 10.82 9.93 -3.33
N GLN A 35 12.12 10.15 -3.17
CA GLN A 35 12.78 11.44 -3.43
C GLN A 35 12.70 11.92 -4.88
N HIS A 36 12.68 11.02 -5.86
CA HIS A 36 12.78 11.36 -7.28
C HIS A 36 11.44 11.28 -8.04
N SER A 37 10.31 11.12 -7.34
CA SER A 37 9.00 10.90 -7.95
C SER A 37 8.03 12.08 -7.81
N GLN A 38 8.52 13.30 -8.02
CA GLN A 38 7.79 14.55 -7.72
C GLN A 38 6.47 14.70 -8.51
N ASN A 39 6.42 14.18 -9.74
CA ASN A 39 5.27 14.30 -10.65
C ASN A 39 4.39 13.04 -10.75
N ILE A 40 4.78 11.95 -10.09
CA ILE A 40 4.09 10.67 -10.18
C ILE A 40 2.80 10.71 -9.35
N ARG A 41 1.70 10.31 -9.97
CA ARG A 41 0.35 10.28 -9.38
C ARG A 41 -0.15 8.87 -9.10
N TRP A 42 0.38 7.87 -9.81
CA TRP A 42 0.05 6.46 -9.60
C TRP A 42 1.31 5.62 -9.49
N MET A 43 1.35 4.75 -8.49
CA MET A 43 2.41 3.76 -8.31
C MET A 43 1.90 2.36 -8.01
N LEU A 44 2.54 1.37 -8.62
CA LEU A 44 2.46 -0.04 -8.24
C LEU A 44 3.84 -0.54 -7.82
N LEU A 45 3.97 -1.01 -6.58
CA LEU A 45 5.22 -1.46 -5.98
C LEU A 45 5.09 -2.93 -5.53
N GLY A 46 5.96 -3.81 -6.04
CA GLY A 46 5.92 -5.24 -5.74
C GLY A 46 7.26 -5.80 -5.27
N TYR A 47 7.27 -6.47 -4.11
CA TYR A 47 8.47 -7.06 -3.50
C TYR A 47 9.65 -6.07 -3.38
N LEU A 48 9.38 -4.83 -2.96
CA LEU A 48 10.38 -3.79 -2.78
C LEU A 48 10.63 -3.49 -1.30
N GLY A 49 11.85 -3.07 -0.99
CA GLY A 49 12.26 -2.79 0.37
C GLY A 49 12.57 -4.05 1.17
N GLU A 50 13.21 -3.84 2.31
CA GLU A 50 13.68 -4.87 3.23
C GLU A 50 13.01 -4.70 4.59
N SER A 51 12.59 -3.48 4.94
CA SER A 51 11.92 -3.18 6.21
C SER A 51 10.92 -2.04 6.11
N ASP A 52 10.22 -1.81 7.21
CA ASP A 52 9.31 -0.65 7.40
C ASP A 52 10.04 0.69 7.19
N SER A 53 11.35 0.75 7.45
CA SER A 53 12.15 1.97 7.25
C SER A 53 12.19 2.41 5.80
N GLY A 54 12.24 1.47 4.85
CA GLY A 54 12.19 1.77 3.42
C GLY A 54 10.87 2.42 3.01
N LEU A 55 9.74 1.90 3.51
CA LEU A 55 8.43 2.47 3.25
C LEU A 55 8.30 3.89 3.83
N LEU A 56 8.77 4.10 5.06
CA LEU A 56 8.74 5.42 5.71
C LEU A 56 9.67 6.42 5.05
N GLY A 57 10.82 5.97 4.52
CA GLY A 57 11.71 6.81 3.69
C GLY A 57 11.04 7.21 2.38
N PHE A 58 10.37 6.26 1.72
CA PHE A 58 9.60 6.50 0.50
C PHE A 58 8.46 7.51 0.70
N SER A 59 7.67 7.38 1.76
CA SER A 59 6.46 8.18 1.98
C SER A 59 6.73 9.67 2.20
N ARG A 60 7.95 10.05 2.56
CA ARG A 60 8.35 11.46 2.72
C ARG A 60 8.54 12.21 1.40
N GLY A 61 8.75 11.49 0.29
CA GLY A 61 9.25 12.08 -0.96
C GLY A 61 8.24 12.25 -2.09
N CYS A 62 7.03 11.70 -1.99
CA CYS A 62 6.05 11.65 -3.10
C CYS A 62 4.89 12.65 -2.93
N PRO A 63 5.07 13.96 -3.22
CA PRO A 63 4.05 14.98 -2.94
C PRO A 63 2.81 14.87 -3.83
N SER A 64 2.92 14.30 -5.02
CA SER A 64 1.84 14.23 -6.02
C SER A 64 1.14 12.87 -6.07
N LEU A 65 1.54 11.90 -5.25
CA LEU A 65 1.04 10.53 -5.33
C LEU A 65 -0.42 10.46 -4.87
N GLN A 66 -1.30 10.00 -5.76
CA GLN A 66 -2.76 9.93 -5.53
C GLN A 66 -3.24 8.50 -5.34
N LYS A 67 -2.62 7.53 -6.04
CA LYS A 67 -2.98 6.13 -6.00
C LYS A 67 -1.74 5.27 -5.79
N LEU A 68 -1.73 4.48 -4.71
CA LEU A 68 -0.64 3.57 -4.37
C LEU A 68 -1.17 2.14 -4.29
N GLU A 69 -0.50 1.25 -5.00
CA GLU A 69 -0.76 -0.19 -4.98
C GLU A 69 0.53 -0.90 -4.51
N VAL A 70 0.43 -1.73 -3.46
CA VAL A 70 1.57 -2.45 -2.89
C VAL A 70 1.26 -3.93 -2.81
N ARG A 71 2.19 -4.79 -3.26
CA ARG A 71 1.98 -6.24 -3.22
C ARG A 71 3.24 -6.99 -2.79
N GLY A 72 3.08 -7.92 -1.86
CA GLY A 72 4.16 -8.83 -1.47
C GLY A 72 5.35 -8.13 -0.82
N CYS A 73 5.12 -6.97 -0.20
CA CYS A 73 6.15 -6.28 0.56
C CYS A 73 6.08 -6.67 2.05
N CYS A 74 7.21 -6.60 2.76
CA CYS A 74 7.31 -6.99 4.16
C CYS A 74 6.83 -5.91 5.15
N PHE A 75 6.00 -4.95 4.73
CA PHE A 75 5.62 -3.81 5.56
C PHE A 75 4.57 -4.19 6.62
N SER A 76 4.71 -3.63 7.82
CA SER A 76 3.70 -3.78 8.89
C SER A 76 2.48 -2.88 8.67
N GLU A 77 1.36 -3.23 9.30
CA GLU A 77 0.16 -2.38 9.36
C GLU A 77 0.47 -0.97 9.88
N ASN A 78 1.23 -0.87 10.98
CA ASN A 78 1.63 0.42 11.55
C ASN A 78 2.45 1.25 10.55
N ALA A 79 3.44 0.64 9.88
CA ALA A 79 4.24 1.34 8.88
C ALA A 79 3.40 1.82 7.69
N LEU A 80 2.45 1.00 7.23
CA LEU A 80 1.49 1.39 6.19
C LEU A 80 0.65 2.59 6.63
N ALA A 81 0.09 2.55 7.84
CA ALA A 81 -0.71 3.64 8.38
C ALA A 81 0.10 4.94 8.49
N MET A 82 1.32 4.87 9.04
CA MET A 82 2.23 6.01 9.15
C MET A 82 2.67 6.57 7.80
N ALA A 83 2.91 5.71 6.81
CA ALA A 83 3.24 6.12 5.45
C ALA A 83 2.08 6.87 4.78
N VAL A 84 0.84 6.38 4.96
CA VAL A 84 -0.37 7.04 4.45
C VAL A 84 -0.51 8.45 5.01
N LEU A 85 -0.22 8.66 6.30
CA LEU A 85 -0.28 9.99 6.92
C LEU A 85 0.77 10.96 6.34
N GLN A 86 1.89 10.47 5.84
CA GLN A 86 2.93 11.29 5.21
C GLN A 86 2.63 11.62 3.74
N LEU A 87 1.90 10.75 3.04
CA LEU A 87 1.53 10.90 1.63
C LEU A 87 0.32 11.84 1.45
N ARG A 88 0.58 13.15 1.50
CA ARG A 88 -0.45 14.22 1.55
C ARG A 88 -1.46 14.22 0.39
N SER A 89 -1.07 13.75 -0.79
CA SER A 89 -1.95 13.71 -1.96
C SER A 89 -2.69 12.39 -2.14
N LEU A 90 -2.45 11.41 -1.28
CA LEU A 90 -2.97 10.05 -1.45
C LEU A 90 -4.48 10.03 -1.27
N ARG A 91 -5.18 9.41 -2.21
CA ARG A 91 -6.64 9.26 -2.21
C ARG A 91 -7.13 7.83 -2.41
N TYR A 92 -6.22 6.94 -2.79
CA TYR A 92 -6.48 5.52 -2.97
C TYR A 92 -5.24 4.73 -2.57
N LEU A 93 -5.45 3.69 -1.77
CA LEU A 93 -4.45 2.71 -1.37
C LEU A 93 -5.03 1.32 -1.60
N TRP A 94 -4.24 0.43 -2.21
CA TRP A 94 -4.48 -1.00 -2.17
C TRP A 94 -3.20 -1.72 -1.75
N VAL A 95 -3.32 -2.66 -0.81
CA VAL A 95 -2.19 -3.45 -0.32
C VAL A 95 -2.60 -4.92 -0.31
N GLN A 96 -1.74 -5.81 -0.78
CA GLN A 96 -1.89 -7.25 -0.63
C GLN A 96 -0.63 -7.88 -0.03
N GLY A 97 -0.80 -8.65 1.04
CA GLY A 97 0.31 -9.31 1.73
C GLY A 97 1.16 -8.32 2.51
N TYR A 98 0.78 -8.10 3.76
CA TYR A 98 1.43 -7.22 4.73
C TYR A 98 1.56 -7.95 6.07
N ARG A 99 2.40 -7.45 6.98
CA ARG A 99 2.51 -8.01 8.33
C ARG A 99 1.42 -7.43 9.22
N GLY A 100 0.43 -8.26 9.58
CA GLY A 100 -0.66 -7.89 10.50
C GLY A 100 -0.14 -7.53 11.90
N SER A 101 -0.86 -6.65 12.60
CA SER A 101 -0.57 -6.31 13.99
C SER A 101 -1.03 -7.42 14.94
N LYS A 102 -0.34 -7.55 16.08
CA LYS A 102 -0.80 -8.41 17.19
C LYS A 102 -2.08 -7.87 17.83
N THR A 103 -2.29 -6.55 17.78
CA THR A 103 -3.47 -5.90 18.36
C THR A 103 -4.64 -5.88 17.37
N GLY A 104 -4.35 -5.95 16.06
CA GLY A 104 -5.34 -5.81 14.98
C GLY A 104 -5.83 -4.36 14.78
N PHE A 105 -5.28 -3.39 15.52
CA PHE A 105 -5.77 -2.01 15.55
C PHE A 105 -4.80 -1.01 14.92
N ASP A 106 -3.60 -1.41 14.48
CA ASP A 106 -2.58 -0.47 13.99
C ASP A 106 -3.05 0.34 12.77
N LEU A 107 -3.94 -0.23 11.95
CA LEU A 107 -4.56 0.47 10.81
C LEU A 107 -5.48 1.63 11.24
N LEU A 108 -5.99 1.64 12.47
CA LEU A 108 -6.78 2.77 13.00
C LEU A 108 -5.95 4.05 13.09
N THR A 109 -4.62 3.95 13.14
CA THR A 109 -3.72 5.11 13.15
C THR A 109 -3.94 6.03 11.95
N MET A 110 -4.38 5.50 10.80
CA MET A 110 -4.68 6.31 9.61
C MET A 110 -6.16 6.66 9.44
N ALA A 111 -7.03 6.31 10.40
CA ALA A 111 -8.44 6.65 10.37
C ALA A 111 -8.64 8.18 10.48
N ARG A 112 -9.46 8.74 9.60
CA ARG A 112 -9.76 10.18 9.53
C ARG A 112 -11.05 10.42 8.70
N PRO A 113 -11.68 11.60 8.79
CA PRO A 113 -12.90 11.89 8.03
C PRO A 113 -12.74 11.59 6.54
N PHE A 114 -13.81 11.04 5.95
CA PHE A 114 -13.90 10.65 4.54
C PHE A 114 -12.94 9.54 4.09
N TRP A 115 -12.06 9.01 4.95
CA TRP A 115 -11.11 7.96 4.61
C TRP A 115 -11.68 6.59 4.99
N ASN A 116 -12.25 5.90 3.99
CA ASN A 116 -12.77 4.56 4.16
C ASN A 116 -11.63 3.55 4.12
N ILE A 117 -11.67 2.55 5.00
CA ILE A 117 -10.72 1.43 5.02
C ILE A 117 -11.53 0.14 5.04
N GLU A 118 -11.23 -0.76 4.11
CA GLU A 118 -11.85 -2.06 3.90
C GLU A 118 -10.78 -3.14 3.96
N ILE A 119 -11.05 -4.19 4.73
CA ILE A 119 -10.18 -5.36 4.87
C ILE A 119 -10.83 -6.51 4.11
N ILE A 120 -10.06 -7.14 3.23
CA ILE A 120 -10.43 -8.37 2.54
C ILE A 120 -9.60 -9.49 3.18
N PRO A 121 -10.20 -10.37 4.01
CA PRO A 121 -9.47 -11.43 4.70
C PRO A 121 -8.77 -12.39 3.74
N PRO A 122 -7.77 -13.16 4.22
CA PRO A 122 -7.13 -14.15 3.39
C PRO A 122 -8.14 -15.22 2.99
N ARG A 123 -8.03 -15.71 1.76
CA ARG A 123 -8.93 -16.74 1.23
C ARG A 123 -8.14 -17.87 0.60
N LYS A 124 -8.60 -19.09 0.82
CA LYS A 124 -8.12 -20.26 0.08
C LYS A 124 -8.88 -20.34 -1.23
N VAL A 125 -8.15 -20.36 -2.34
CA VAL A 125 -8.73 -20.55 -3.67
C VAL A 125 -8.32 -21.92 -4.16
N ASN A 126 -9.31 -22.74 -4.51
CA ASN A 126 -9.07 -24.02 -5.16
C ASN A 126 -8.89 -23.76 -6.67
N CYS A 127 -7.70 -24.03 -7.19
CA CYS A 127 -7.35 -23.73 -8.59
C CYS A 127 -7.86 -24.79 -9.59
N GLY A 128 -8.68 -25.75 -9.15
CA GLY A 128 -9.27 -26.79 -10.00
C GLY A 128 -8.33 -27.96 -10.30
N ASP A 129 -7.09 -27.91 -9.81
CA ASP A 129 -6.06 -28.96 -9.96
C ASP A 129 -5.70 -29.64 -8.63
N GLY A 130 -6.53 -29.45 -7.59
CA GLY A 130 -6.29 -29.96 -6.25
C GLY A 130 -5.28 -29.16 -5.43
N ARG A 131 -4.70 -28.08 -5.97
CA ARG A 131 -3.85 -27.16 -5.20
C ARG A 131 -4.69 -26.05 -4.55
N GLU A 132 -4.66 -26.01 -3.23
CA GLU A 132 -5.14 -24.86 -2.47
C GLU A 132 -4.10 -23.73 -2.53
N MET A 133 -4.44 -22.61 -3.13
CA MET A 133 -3.61 -21.41 -3.09
C MET A 133 -4.18 -20.40 -2.09
N GLU A 134 -3.43 -20.15 -1.03
CA GLU A 134 -3.75 -19.11 -0.07
C GLU A 134 -3.48 -17.73 -0.69
N HIS A 135 -4.55 -16.95 -0.81
CA HIS A 135 -4.45 -15.54 -1.16
C HIS A 135 -4.35 -14.73 0.14
N PRO A 136 -3.27 -13.96 0.34
CA PRO A 136 -3.11 -13.16 1.55
C PRO A 136 -4.15 -12.05 1.62
N ALA A 137 -4.37 -11.52 2.83
CA ALA A 137 -5.29 -10.42 3.10
C ALA A 137 -4.97 -9.16 2.31
N HIS A 138 -6.01 -8.38 1.99
CA HIS A 138 -5.88 -7.09 1.34
C HIS A 138 -6.38 -5.96 2.24
N ILE A 139 -5.79 -4.78 2.07
CA ILE A 139 -6.32 -3.51 2.55
C ILE A 139 -6.70 -2.71 1.31
N LEU A 140 -7.92 -2.18 1.30
CA LEU A 140 -8.37 -1.18 0.35
C LEU A 140 -8.76 0.07 1.14
N ALA A 141 -8.19 1.23 0.81
CA ALA A 141 -8.57 2.48 1.44
C ALA A 141 -8.71 3.60 0.43
N TYR A 142 -9.70 4.46 0.61
CA TYR A 142 -10.01 5.52 -0.35
C TYR A 142 -10.78 6.66 0.30
N TYR A 143 -10.63 7.87 -0.27
CA TYR A 143 -11.47 8.99 0.10
C TYR A 143 -12.86 8.89 -0.53
N SER A 144 -13.91 9.12 0.25
CA SER A 144 -15.31 9.18 -0.19
C SER A 144 -16.09 10.24 0.59
N LEU A 145 -16.80 11.12 -0.13
CA LEU A 145 -17.77 12.03 0.48
C LEU A 145 -19.10 11.32 0.82
N ALA A 146 -19.34 10.14 0.26
CA ALA A 146 -20.55 9.34 0.53
C ALA A 146 -20.45 8.53 1.83
N GLY A 147 -19.31 8.56 2.52
CA GLY A 147 -19.03 7.67 3.65
C GLY A 147 -18.76 6.22 3.20
N PRO A 148 -18.81 5.26 4.14
CA PRO A 148 -18.71 3.83 3.84
C PRO A 148 -19.86 3.36 2.94
N ARG A 149 -19.56 2.42 2.03
CA ARG A 149 -20.58 1.78 1.19
C ARG A 149 -21.56 0.94 2.03
N THR A 150 -22.74 0.62 1.51
CA THR A 150 -23.76 -0.17 2.23
C THR A 150 -23.92 -1.59 1.70
N ASP A 151 -23.25 -1.90 0.60
CA ASP A 151 -23.35 -3.14 -0.19
C ASP A 151 -22.04 -3.94 -0.07
N PHE A 152 -21.52 -4.11 1.15
CA PHE A 152 -20.37 -4.96 1.40
C PHE A 152 -20.74 -6.43 1.13
N PRO A 153 -19.95 -7.18 0.33
CA PRO A 153 -20.08 -8.62 0.32
C PRO A 153 -19.66 -9.19 1.69
N PRO A 154 -20.14 -10.40 2.09
CA PRO A 154 -19.82 -10.99 3.39
C PRO A 154 -18.31 -11.19 3.66
N SER A 155 -17.49 -11.18 2.61
CA SER A 155 -16.05 -11.34 2.67
C SER A 155 -15.27 -10.02 2.84
N VAL A 156 -15.94 -8.88 3.04
CA VAL A 156 -15.29 -7.57 3.21
C VAL A 156 -15.66 -7.01 4.57
N ILE A 157 -14.65 -6.62 5.34
CA ILE A 157 -14.80 -6.07 6.69
C ILE A 157 -14.46 -4.58 6.65
N PRO A 158 -15.42 -3.65 6.78
CA PRO A 158 -15.12 -2.23 6.91
C PRO A 158 -14.48 -1.92 8.27
N LEU A 159 -13.41 -1.11 8.31
CA LEU A 159 -12.72 -0.81 9.57
C LEU A 159 -13.61 -0.04 10.57
N ALA A 160 -14.62 0.70 10.09
CA ALA A 160 -15.57 1.40 10.94
C ALA A 160 -16.40 0.48 11.86
N SER A 161 -16.51 -0.82 11.53
CA SER A 161 -17.19 -1.80 12.39
C SER A 161 -16.30 -2.36 13.50
N ILE A 162 -15.01 -2.02 13.52
CA ILE A 162 -14.03 -2.51 14.51
C ILE A 162 -13.89 -1.52 15.68
N THR A 163 -14.41 -0.29 15.56
CA THR A 163 -14.39 0.75 16.62
C THR A 163 -15.70 0.90 17.39
N GLN A 164 -16.65 -0.03 17.23
CA GLN A 164 -17.84 -0.17 18.08
C GLN A 164 -17.63 -1.35 19.05
#